data_AF-A0AAN0R7M8-F1
#
_entry.id   AF-A0AAN0R7M8-F1
#
_cell.length_a   1.000
_cell.length_b   1.000
_cell.length_c   1.000
_cell.angle_alpha   90.00
_cell.angle_beta   90.00
_cell.angle_gamma   90.00
#
_symmetry.space_group_name_H-M   'P 1'
#
loop_
_entity.id
_entity.type
_entity.pdbx_description
1 polymer ?
#
loop_
_entity_poly.entity_id
_entity_poly.type
_entity_poly.pdbx_seq_one_letter_code
_entity_poly.pdbx_strand_id
1 'polypeptide(L)'
;MDQVQHQIFVAEASFAHYYSFDGSKGVLLKVPRNQKRIDQILKGELDFWHRLQTGKWSTDEWEAAAAAWRLSNRQFQEATAREEAARAVLLSQMPPGRKRHESEGVSVHLSTRKGSVDWRALLKAHGVDLTESQIDVYRKPSVEHVTVRDQFNAPLTMPNLPAATLPQSVSPTVQTGQPAPKPAVQTLRKEFIF
;
A
#
# COMPACT_ATOMS: atom_id res chain seq x y z
N MET A 1 -35.83 29.04 -2.80
CA MET A 1 -36.76 29.60 -1.77
C MET A 1 -36.70 28.81 -0.46
N ASP A 2 -35.58 28.14 -0.16
CA ASP A 2 -35.54 27.15 0.93
C ASP A 2 -35.38 27.83 2.29
N GLN A 3 -34.59 28.89 2.35
CA GLN A 3 -34.43 29.71 3.53
C GLN A 3 -35.76 30.23 4.08
N VAL A 4 -36.64 30.76 3.22
CA VAL A 4 -37.94 31.29 3.65
C VAL A 4 -38.87 30.17 4.13
N GLN A 5 -38.88 29.02 3.45
CA GLN A 5 -39.69 27.86 3.89
C GLN A 5 -39.20 27.29 5.22
N HIS A 6 -37.87 27.25 5.43
CA HIS A 6 -37.29 26.84 6.71
C HIS A 6 -37.66 27.84 7.83
N GLN A 7 -37.57 29.15 7.59
CA GLN A 7 -38.01 30.16 8.56
C GLN A 7 -39.51 30.05 8.89
N ILE A 8 -40.37 29.82 7.88
CA ILE A 8 -41.81 29.55 8.08
C ILE A 8 -42.01 28.30 8.95
N PHE A 9 -41.21 27.25 8.74
CA PHE A 9 -41.26 26.04 9.55
C PHE A 9 -40.89 26.31 11.02
N VAL A 10 -39.73 26.93 11.26
CA VAL A 10 -39.20 27.21 12.61
C VAL A 10 -40.13 28.15 13.39
N ALA A 11 -40.72 29.14 12.73
CA ALA A 11 -41.64 30.08 13.34
C ALA A 11 -43.08 29.55 13.45
N GLU A 12 -43.34 28.31 13.03
CA GLU A 12 -44.67 27.67 12.99
C GLU A 12 -45.73 28.51 12.24
N ALA A 13 -45.30 29.31 11.27
CA ALA A 13 -46.16 30.23 10.53
C ALA A 13 -46.85 29.53 9.35
N SER A 14 -47.95 30.12 8.88
CA SER A 14 -48.66 29.69 7.67
C SER A 14 -48.13 30.33 6.38
N PHE A 15 -47.42 31.45 6.49
CA PHE A 15 -46.79 32.16 5.37
C PHE A 15 -45.71 33.13 5.88
N ALA A 16 -44.87 33.63 4.98
CA ALA A 16 -43.98 34.75 5.24
C ALA A 16 -44.09 35.81 4.14
N HIS A 17 -43.73 37.04 4.48
CA HIS A 17 -43.55 38.10 3.49
C HIS A 17 -42.07 38.19 3.12
N TYR A 18 -41.76 37.95 1.85
CA TYR A 18 -40.44 38.15 1.29
C TYR A 18 -40.41 39.52 0.59
N TYR A 19 -39.55 40.41 1.05
CA TYR A 19 -39.35 41.73 0.47
C TYR A 19 -37.95 41.82 -0.13
N SER A 20 -37.88 42.25 -1.39
CA SER A 20 -36.62 42.57 -2.06
C SER A 20 -36.64 44.04 -2.46
N PHE A 21 -35.54 44.75 -2.20
CA PHE A 21 -35.39 46.18 -2.44
C PHE A 21 -34.07 46.45 -3.14
N ASP A 22 -34.11 47.19 -4.25
CA ASP A 22 -32.93 47.48 -5.07
C ASP A 22 -32.29 48.86 -4.77
N GLY A 23 -32.79 49.57 -3.74
CA GLY A 23 -32.37 50.93 -3.42
C GLY A 23 -33.31 52.02 -3.94
N SER A 24 -34.18 51.68 -4.91
CA SER A 24 -35.11 52.63 -5.53
C SER A 24 -36.56 52.14 -5.55
N LYS A 25 -36.77 50.84 -5.78
CA LYS A 25 -38.07 50.18 -5.77
C LYS A 25 -37.96 48.86 -5.02
N GLY A 26 -39.09 48.41 -4.48
CA GLY A 26 -39.16 47.13 -3.79
C GLY A 26 -40.34 46.29 -4.25
N VAL A 27 -40.17 44.98 -4.15
CA VAL A 27 -41.17 43.98 -4.48
C VAL A 27 -41.46 43.16 -3.23
N LEU A 28 -42.74 43.10 -2.85
CA LEU A 28 -43.23 42.28 -1.75
C LEU A 28 -43.93 41.05 -2.30
N LEU A 29 -43.48 39.87 -1.90
CA LEU A 29 -44.08 38.59 -2.24
C LEU A 29 -44.59 37.90 -0.98
N LYS A 30 -45.85 37.44 -1.01
CA LYS A 30 -46.38 36.56 0.03
C LYS A 30 -46.01 35.11 -0.34
N VAL A 31 -45.16 34.49 0.48
CA VAL A 31 -44.72 33.11 0.30
C VAL A 31 -45.55 32.22 1.24
N PRO A 32 -46.49 31.40 0.71
CA PRO A 32 -47.24 30.47 1.54
C PRO A 32 -46.36 29.31 2.00
N ARG A 33 -46.74 28.70 3.13
CA ARG A 33 -46.12 27.46 3.60
C ARG A 33 -46.27 26.35 2.56
N ASN A 34 -45.15 25.72 2.20
CA ASN A 34 -45.11 24.56 1.33
C ASN A 34 -44.59 23.37 2.14
N GLN A 35 -45.51 22.58 2.69
CA GLN A 35 -45.16 21.45 3.56
C GLN A 35 -44.25 20.43 2.86
N LYS A 36 -44.52 20.11 1.59
CA LYS A 36 -43.69 19.18 0.81
C LYS A 36 -42.24 19.65 0.70
N ARG A 37 -42.01 20.96 0.54
CA ARG A 37 -40.65 21.51 0.48
C ARG A 37 -39.97 21.52 1.85
N ILE A 38 -40.72 21.82 2.91
CA ILE A 38 -40.23 21.76 4.29
C ILE A 38 -39.78 20.34 4.63
N ASP A 39 -40.57 19.32 4.28
CA ASP A 39 -40.22 17.92 4.54
C ASP A 39 -38.92 17.51 3.80
N GLN A 40 -38.70 18.02 2.59
CA GLN A 40 -37.45 17.82 1.84
C GLN A 40 -36.25 18.48 2.53
N ILE A 41 -36.42 19.70 3.03
CA ILE A 41 -35.37 20.42 3.76
C ILE A 41 -35.01 19.65 5.04
N LEU A 42 -36.01 19.26 5.84
CA LEU A 42 -35.79 18.50 7.07
C LEU A 42 -35.12 17.16 6.82
N LYS A 43 -35.50 16.44 5.76
CA LYS A 43 -34.83 15.19 5.39
C LYS A 43 -33.34 15.43 5.09
N GLY A 44 -33.03 16.49 4.34
CA GLY A 44 -31.64 16.85 4.03
C GLY A 44 -30.85 17.27 5.27
N GLU A 45 -31.45 18.03 6.17
CA GLU A 45 -30.82 18.46 7.43
C GLU A 45 -30.56 17.28 8.37
N LEU A 46 -31.50 16.33 8.46
CA LEU A 46 -31.32 15.11 9.26
C LEU A 46 -30.21 14.21 8.69
N ASP A 47 -30.17 14.01 7.37
CA ASP A 47 -29.10 13.24 6.72
C ASP A 47 -27.74 13.93 6.91
N PHE A 48 -27.69 15.25 6.72
CA PHE A 48 -26.50 16.05 6.97
C PHE A 48 -26.03 15.93 8.43
N TRP A 49 -26.93 16.09 9.40
CA TRP A 49 -26.60 15.98 10.82
C TRP A 49 -26.11 14.58 11.18
N HIS A 50 -26.73 13.53 10.63
CA HIS A 50 -26.29 12.15 10.81
C HIS A 50 -24.87 11.94 10.29
N ARG A 51 -24.56 12.44 9.08
CA ARG A 51 -23.21 12.38 8.50
C ARG A 51 -22.19 13.16 9.32
N LEU A 52 -22.57 14.34 9.83
CA LEU A 52 -21.71 15.14 10.69
C LEU A 52 -21.36 14.42 12.00
N GLN A 53 -22.34 13.77 12.63
CA GLN A 53 -22.12 13.00 13.87
C GLN A 53 -21.28 11.75 13.65
N THR A 54 -21.46 11.06 12.52
CA THR A 54 -20.75 9.80 12.22
C THR A 54 -19.39 10.03 11.55
N GLY A 55 -19.11 11.25 11.06
CA GLY A 55 -17.91 11.55 10.29
C GLY A 55 -17.87 10.84 8.92
N LYS A 56 -18.98 10.23 8.48
CA LYS A 56 -19.08 9.51 7.23
C LYS A 56 -19.58 10.43 6.11
N TRP A 57 -18.62 10.96 5.35
CA TRP A 57 -18.88 11.89 4.25
C TRP A 57 -19.10 11.20 2.90
N SER A 58 -18.69 9.94 2.77
CA SER A 58 -18.80 9.20 1.52
C SER A 58 -20.24 8.74 1.26
N THR A 59 -20.62 8.75 -0.02
CA THR A 59 -21.83 8.06 -0.52
C THR A 59 -21.65 6.54 -0.43
N ASP A 60 -22.78 5.83 -0.42
CA ASP A 60 -22.82 4.35 -0.38
C ASP A 60 -21.99 3.71 -1.50
N GLU A 61 -21.85 4.39 -2.65
CA GLU A 61 -21.08 3.93 -3.81
C GLU A 61 -19.58 3.77 -3.50
N TRP A 62 -19.00 4.67 -2.72
CA TRP A 62 -17.60 4.56 -2.32
C TRP A 62 -17.40 3.42 -1.31
N GLU A 63 -18.31 3.26 -0.36
CA GLU A 63 -18.27 2.14 0.59
C GLU A 63 -18.39 0.80 -0.14
N ALA A 64 -19.27 0.70 -1.14
CA ALA A 64 -19.42 -0.48 -1.99
C ALA A 64 -18.16 -0.77 -2.81
N ALA A 65 -17.57 0.25 -3.46
CA ALA A 65 -16.33 0.10 -4.22
C ALA A 65 -15.14 -0.31 -3.33
N ALA A 66 -15.03 0.28 -2.13
CA ALA A 66 -14.00 -0.08 -1.16
C ALA A 66 -14.18 -1.52 -0.63
N ALA A 67 -15.42 -1.96 -0.41
CA ALA A 67 -15.71 -3.34 -0.03
C ALA A 67 -15.35 -4.34 -1.15
N ALA A 68 -15.72 -4.04 -2.40
CA ALA A 68 -15.37 -4.85 -3.56
C ALA A 68 -13.85 -4.97 -3.73
N TRP A 69 -13.12 -3.86 -3.65
CA TRP A 69 -11.66 -3.86 -3.74
C TRP A 69 -11.01 -4.70 -2.65
N ARG A 70 -11.47 -4.59 -1.38
CA ARG A 70 -10.93 -5.39 -0.26
C ARG A 70 -11.10 -6.89 -0.50
N LEU A 71 -12.26 -7.32 -1.00
CA LEU A 71 -12.52 -8.73 -1.31
C LEU A 71 -11.57 -9.22 -2.41
N SER A 72 -11.45 -8.48 -3.52
CA SER A 72 -10.54 -8.83 -4.62
C SER A 72 -9.08 -8.85 -4.20
N ASN A 73 -8.64 -7.89 -3.38
CA ASN A 73 -7.26 -7.83 -2.88
C ASN A 73 -6.93 -9.03 -1.98
N ARG A 74 -7.88 -9.50 -1.15
CA ARG A 74 -7.70 -10.71 -0.35
C ARG A 74 -7.50 -11.94 -1.24
N GLN A 75 -8.36 -12.12 -2.23
CA GLN A 75 -8.25 -13.24 -3.18
C GLN A 75 -6.92 -13.20 -3.94
N PHE A 76 -6.47 -12.00 -4.33
CA PHE A 76 -5.17 -11.80 -4.98
C PHE A 76 -4.01 -12.22 -4.06
N GLN A 77 -4.03 -11.82 -2.78
CA GLN A 77 -3.00 -12.22 -1.81
C GLN A 77 -2.98 -13.75 -1.58
N GLU A 78 -4.15 -14.38 -1.45
CA GLU A 78 -4.24 -15.84 -1.29
C GLU A 78 -3.76 -16.60 -2.54
N ALA A 79 -4.04 -16.08 -3.73
CA ALA A 79 -3.55 -16.65 -4.98
C ALA A 79 -2.02 -16.49 -5.09
N THR A 80 -1.50 -15.31 -4.74
CA THR A 80 -0.06 -15.03 -4.71
C THR A 80 0.67 -15.96 -3.73
N ALA A 81 0.13 -16.14 -2.52
CA ALA A 81 0.70 -17.06 -1.53
C ALA A 81 0.71 -18.51 -2.02
N ARG A 82 -0.35 -18.95 -2.72
CA ARG A 82 -0.40 -20.28 -3.35
C ARG A 82 0.61 -20.43 -4.48
N GLU A 83 0.79 -19.39 -5.30
CA GLU A 83 1.81 -19.37 -6.35
C GLU A 83 3.22 -19.44 -5.75
N GLU A 84 3.50 -18.64 -4.72
CA GLU A 84 4.79 -18.65 -4.01
C GLU A 84 5.09 -20.01 -3.38
N ALA A 85 4.08 -20.65 -2.77
CA ALA A 85 4.22 -22.00 -2.23
C ALA A 85 4.53 -23.03 -3.35
N ALA A 86 3.84 -22.97 -4.48
CA ALA A 86 4.11 -23.84 -5.63
C ALA A 86 5.52 -23.58 -6.20
N ARG A 87 5.93 -22.31 -6.30
CA ARG A 87 7.28 -21.92 -6.73
C ARG A 87 8.34 -22.46 -5.77
N ALA A 88 8.11 -22.42 -4.46
CA ALA A 88 9.04 -22.98 -3.47
C ALA A 88 9.19 -24.50 -3.61
N VAL A 89 8.10 -25.22 -3.91
CA VAL A 89 8.16 -26.67 -4.20
C VAL A 89 8.95 -26.95 -5.48
N LEU A 90 8.76 -26.16 -6.54
CA LEU A 90 9.53 -26.33 -7.76
C LEU A 90 11.03 -26.07 -7.53
N LEU A 91 11.38 -25.07 -6.72
CA LEU A 91 12.76 -24.79 -6.33
C LEU A 91 13.37 -25.90 -5.47
N SER A 92 12.62 -26.54 -4.57
CA SER A 92 13.13 -27.64 -3.74
C SER A 92 13.38 -28.92 -4.56
N GLN A 93 12.61 -29.13 -5.63
CA GLN A 93 12.79 -30.24 -6.55
C GLN A 93 13.84 -29.98 -7.64
N MET A 94 14.44 -28.78 -7.71
CA MET A 94 15.50 -28.50 -8.69
C MET A 94 16.75 -29.32 -8.39
N PRO A 95 17.36 -29.96 -9.41
CA PRO A 95 18.64 -30.65 -9.24
C PRO A 95 19.73 -29.68 -8.77
N PRO A 96 20.53 -30.04 -7.75
CA PRO A 96 21.59 -29.17 -7.25
C PRO A 96 22.61 -28.87 -8.37
N GLY A 97 22.93 -27.58 -8.54
CA GLY A 97 23.92 -27.11 -9.53
C GLY A 97 23.37 -26.72 -10.91
N ARG A 98 22.08 -26.95 -11.22
CA ARG A 98 21.46 -26.48 -12.47
C ARG A 98 20.77 -25.11 -12.29
N LYS A 99 21.07 -24.17 -13.19
CA LYS A 99 20.47 -22.81 -13.20
C LYS A 99 19.15 -22.72 -13.98
N ARG A 100 18.79 -23.77 -14.71
CA ARG A 100 17.54 -23.88 -15.46
C ARG A 100 17.05 -25.33 -15.41
N HIS A 101 15.76 -25.52 -15.17
CA HIS A 101 15.11 -26.82 -15.26
C HIS A 101 13.73 -26.64 -15.90
N GLU A 102 13.35 -27.57 -16.77
CA GLU A 102 12.13 -27.51 -17.57
C GLU A 102 11.50 -28.90 -17.62
N SER A 103 10.20 -28.98 -17.30
CA SER A 103 9.42 -30.22 -17.31
C SER A 103 7.93 -29.88 -17.39
N GLU A 104 7.13 -30.69 -18.11
CA GLU A 104 5.66 -30.55 -18.20
C GLU A 104 5.20 -29.12 -18.59
N GLY A 105 5.97 -28.43 -19.45
CA GLY A 105 5.66 -27.07 -19.91
C GLY A 105 5.99 -25.94 -18.92
N VAL A 106 6.51 -26.24 -17.73
CA VAL A 106 6.95 -25.26 -16.74
C VAL A 106 8.48 -25.17 -16.72
N SER A 107 9.03 -23.96 -16.86
CA SER A 107 10.48 -23.72 -16.77
C SER A 107 10.82 -22.84 -15.57
N VAL A 108 11.77 -23.31 -14.75
CA VAL A 108 12.31 -22.57 -13.60
C VAL A 108 13.71 -22.12 -13.95
N HIS A 109 13.93 -20.81 -13.89
CA HIS A 109 15.22 -20.19 -14.14
C HIS A 109 15.71 -19.43 -12.92
N LEU A 110 16.88 -19.84 -12.40
CA LEU A 110 17.56 -19.16 -11.31
C LEU A 110 18.41 -18.03 -11.89
N SER A 111 17.85 -16.81 -11.87
CA SER A 111 18.58 -15.59 -12.19
C SER A 111 19.01 -14.90 -10.90
N THR A 112 20.31 -14.80 -10.67
CA THR A 112 20.86 -13.91 -9.65
C THR A 112 21.11 -12.55 -10.29
N ARG A 113 20.45 -11.50 -9.79
CA ARG A 113 20.74 -10.13 -10.19
C ARG A 113 21.78 -9.56 -9.23
N LYS A 114 22.81 -8.91 -9.78
CA LYS A 114 23.67 -8.03 -8.97
C LYS A 114 22.81 -6.86 -8.46
N GLY A 115 23.05 -6.43 -7.23
CA GLY A 115 22.26 -5.40 -6.55
C GLY A 115 22.27 -4.05 -7.27
N SER A 116 21.39 -3.14 -6.81
CA SER A 116 21.33 -1.77 -7.34
C SER A 116 22.67 -1.06 -7.15
N VAL A 117 23.09 -0.30 -8.16
CA VAL A 117 24.31 0.52 -8.11
C VAL A 117 23.96 1.86 -7.49
N ASP A 118 24.70 2.27 -6.45
CA ASP A 118 24.59 3.60 -5.88
C ASP A 118 25.28 4.64 -6.76
N TRP A 119 24.53 5.20 -7.70
CA TRP A 119 25.02 6.19 -8.67
C TRP A 119 25.65 7.43 -8.03
N ARG A 120 25.12 7.89 -6.90
CA ARG A 120 25.69 9.04 -6.17
C ARG A 120 27.10 8.75 -5.67
N ALA A 121 27.33 7.56 -5.11
CA ALA A 121 28.64 7.15 -4.63
C ALA A 121 29.63 6.95 -5.80
N LEU A 122 29.16 6.37 -6.90
CA LEU A 122 29.95 6.16 -8.11
C LEU A 122 30.38 7.50 -8.75
N LEU A 123 29.45 8.44 -8.91
CA LEU A 123 29.73 9.74 -9.54
C LEU A 123 30.66 10.59 -8.68
N LYS A 124 30.49 10.55 -7.35
CA LYS A 124 31.41 11.20 -6.41
C LYS A 124 32.83 10.62 -6.46
N ALA A 125 32.96 9.29 -6.58
CA ALA A 125 34.26 8.63 -6.74
C ALA A 125 34.98 9.02 -8.06
N HIS A 126 34.21 9.44 -9.07
CA HIS A 126 34.72 9.95 -10.34
C HIS A 126 34.79 11.50 -10.41
N GLY A 127 34.60 12.20 -9.29
CA GLY A 127 34.75 13.65 -9.20
C GLY A 127 33.62 14.47 -9.82
N VAL A 128 32.45 13.87 -10.07
CA VAL A 128 31.28 14.58 -10.60
C VAL A 128 30.29 14.84 -9.47
N ASP A 129 30.26 16.07 -8.96
CA ASP A 129 29.25 16.53 -8.02
C ASP A 129 28.03 17.05 -8.79
N LEU A 130 26.98 16.22 -8.93
CA LEU A 130 25.71 16.67 -9.49
C LEU A 130 24.86 17.35 -8.41
N THR A 131 24.36 18.53 -8.75
CA THR A 131 23.37 19.26 -7.94
C THR A 131 21.95 18.76 -8.29
N GLU A 132 21.02 18.80 -7.33
CA GLU A 132 19.62 18.34 -7.50
C GLU A 132 18.95 18.97 -8.76
N SER A 133 19.30 20.22 -9.07
CA SER A 133 18.84 20.96 -10.24
C SER A 133 19.27 20.38 -11.59
N GLN A 134 20.42 19.71 -11.67
CA GLN A 134 20.88 19.03 -12.89
C GLN A 134 20.16 17.69 -13.09
N ILE A 135 19.76 17.04 -11.99
CA ILE A 135 19.04 15.77 -12.00
C ILE A 135 17.58 15.98 -12.46
N ASP A 136 16.97 17.09 -12.03
CA ASP A 136 15.60 17.43 -12.38
C ASP A 136 15.38 17.64 -13.88
N VAL A 137 16.41 18.09 -14.62
CA VAL A 137 16.37 18.22 -16.09
C VAL A 137 16.18 16.85 -16.79
N TYR A 138 16.62 15.76 -16.15
CA TYR A 138 16.51 14.41 -16.69
C TYR A 138 15.38 13.58 -16.06
N ARG A 139 14.58 14.16 -15.15
CA ARG A 139 13.40 13.46 -14.63
C ARG A 139 12.34 13.38 -15.72
N LYS A 140 11.81 12.17 -15.90
CA LYS A 140 10.63 11.94 -16.76
C LYS A 140 9.43 12.70 -16.19
N PRO A 141 8.44 13.06 -17.03
CA PRO A 141 7.22 13.69 -16.58
C PRO A 141 6.54 12.85 -15.50
N SER A 142 5.93 13.53 -14.52
CA SER A 142 5.23 12.87 -13.42
C SER A 142 4.11 12.00 -13.97
N VAL A 143 4.10 10.73 -13.60
CA VAL A 143 3.02 9.78 -13.91
C VAL A 143 2.21 9.62 -12.63
N GLU A 144 0.89 9.78 -12.73
CA GLU A 144 -0.01 9.56 -11.60
C GLU A 144 0.07 8.09 -11.18
N HIS A 145 0.55 7.86 -9.96
CA HIS A 145 0.63 6.54 -9.37
C HIS A 145 -0.43 6.41 -8.28
N VAL A 146 -1.50 5.67 -8.58
CA VAL A 146 -2.55 5.38 -7.61
C VAL A 146 -2.11 4.20 -6.74
N THR A 147 -2.02 4.42 -5.43
CA THR A 147 -1.77 3.35 -4.46
C THR A 147 -3.01 3.16 -3.61
N VAL A 148 -3.64 2.00 -3.70
CA VAL A 148 -4.75 1.63 -2.82
C VAL A 148 -4.19 0.78 -1.68
N ARG A 149 -4.39 1.21 -0.44
CA ARG A 149 -3.94 0.51 0.77
C ARG A 149 -5.13 0.27 1.69
N ASP A 150 -5.21 -0.94 2.24
CA ASP A 150 -6.12 -1.20 3.35
C ASP A 150 -5.52 -0.61 4.62
N GLN A 151 -6.22 0.34 5.23
CA GLN A 151 -5.79 0.97 6.49
C GLN A 151 -6.15 0.10 7.71
N PHE A 152 -7.06 -0.86 7.57
CA PHE A 152 -7.50 -1.75 8.64
C PHE A 152 -6.71 -3.05 8.68
N ASN A 153 -5.49 -3.05 8.12
CA ASN A 153 -4.66 -4.22 7.86
C ASN A 153 -4.42 -5.04 9.16
N ALA A 154 -5.37 -5.90 9.50
CA ALA A 154 -5.13 -7.05 10.34
C ALA A 154 -4.23 -7.94 9.47
N PRO A 155 -2.96 -8.16 9.85
CA PRO A 155 -2.14 -9.10 9.12
C PRO A 155 -2.90 -10.41 9.06
N LEU A 156 -3.08 -10.96 7.86
CA LEU A 156 -3.51 -12.33 7.71
C LEU A 156 -2.45 -13.16 8.46
N THR A 157 -2.79 -13.60 9.68
CA THR A 157 -1.99 -14.55 10.43
C THR A 157 -1.91 -15.78 9.55
N MET A 158 -0.80 -15.90 8.82
CA MET A 158 -0.43 -17.12 8.13
C MET A 158 -0.50 -18.22 9.19
N PRO A 159 -1.30 -19.29 9.01
CA PRO A 159 -1.18 -20.44 9.88
C PRO A 159 0.26 -20.92 9.76
N ASN A 160 1.00 -20.81 10.87
CA ASN A 160 2.34 -21.35 11.02
C ASN A 160 2.22 -22.87 10.80
N LEU A 161 2.51 -23.33 9.58
CA LEU A 161 2.66 -24.74 9.30
C LEU A 161 3.83 -25.23 10.17
N PRO A 162 3.64 -26.28 11.00
CA PRO A 162 4.69 -26.76 11.87
C PRO A 162 5.89 -27.15 11.00
N ALA A 163 7.04 -26.53 11.28
CA ALA A 163 8.30 -26.89 10.66
C ALA A 163 8.52 -28.40 10.87
N ALA A 164 8.64 -29.12 9.76
CA ALA A 164 9.01 -30.53 9.78
C ALA A 164 10.36 -30.65 10.50
N THR A 165 10.35 -31.29 11.67
CA THR A 165 11.55 -31.60 12.45
C THR A 165 12.39 -32.60 11.65
N LEU A 166 13.48 -32.10 11.06
CA LEU A 166 14.55 -32.98 10.58
C LEU A 166 15.23 -33.62 11.80
N PRO A 167 15.46 -34.95 11.81
CA PRO A 167 16.10 -35.62 12.93
C PRO A 167 17.54 -35.11 13.11
N GLN A 168 17.85 -34.70 14.34
CA GLN A 168 19.16 -34.18 14.74
C GLN A 168 20.24 -35.24 14.52
N SER A 169 21.23 -34.90 13.70
CA SER A 169 22.48 -35.63 13.58
C SER A 169 23.29 -35.46 14.87
N VAL A 170 23.36 -36.52 15.68
CA VAL A 170 24.31 -36.64 16.79
C VAL A 170 25.74 -36.53 16.25
N SER A 171 26.48 -35.53 16.70
CA SER A 171 27.94 -35.47 16.55
C SER A 171 28.57 -35.61 17.94
N PRO A 172 29.55 -36.50 18.14
CA PRO A 172 30.10 -36.79 19.46
C PRO A 172 31.03 -35.69 19.96
N THR A 173 30.89 -35.40 21.25
CA THR A 173 31.76 -34.54 22.07
C THR A 173 33.16 -35.14 22.24
N VAL A 174 34.21 -34.39 21.89
CA VAL A 174 35.56 -34.61 22.43
C VAL A 174 36.15 -33.27 22.90
N GLN A 175 36.74 -33.33 24.08
CA GLN A 175 37.03 -32.27 25.04
C GLN A 175 38.23 -31.38 24.69
N THR A 176 38.18 -30.15 25.22
CA THR A 176 39.22 -29.12 25.32
C THR A 176 40.41 -29.52 26.21
N GLY A 177 41.64 -29.20 25.76
CA GLY A 177 42.87 -29.11 26.56
C GLY A 177 43.99 -28.35 25.83
N GLN A 178 44.47 -27.24 26.41
CA GLN A 178 45.66 -26.42 26.00
C GLN A 178 46.98 -27.03 26.55
N PRO A 179 48.21 -26.45 26.32
CA PRO A 179 48.90 -26.06 25.08
C PRO A 179 50.44 -26.45 24.99
N ALA A 180 51.04 -26.35 23.78
CA ALA A 180 52.48 -26.19 23.38
C ALA A 180 53.49 -27.36 23.60
N PRO A 181 54.63 -27.51 22.85
CA PRO A 181 55.41 -26.51 22.06
C PRO A 181 55.92 -26.93 20.63
N LYS A 182 56.61 -25.96 19.97
CA LYS A 182 57.29 -25.92 18.63
C LYS A 182 58.29 -27.07 18.32
N PRO A 183 58.60 -27.40 17.04
CA PRO A 183 59.59 -26.69 16.16
C PRO A 183 59.08 -26.46 14.71
N ALA A 184 59.34 -25.35 14.01
CA ALA A 184 60.55 -24.80 13.36
C ALA A 184 60.71 -25.17 11.85
N VAL A 185 60.64 -24.10 11.03
CA VAL A 185 61.27 -23.85 9.69
C VAL A 185 60.77 -24.66 8.47
N GLN A 186 60.17 -23.99 7.48
CA GLN A 186 60.85 -23.62 6.23
C GLN A 186 59.98 -22.78 5.28
N THR A 187 60.53 -21.62 4.95
CA THR A 187 60.05 -20.62 4.00
C THR A 187 60.38 -21.11 2.58
N LEU A 188 59.39 -21.23 1.70
CA LEU A 188 59.62 -21.37 0.27
C LEU A 188 59.02 -20.18 -0.48
N ARG A 189 59.92 -19.26 -0.85
CA ARG A 189 59.71 -18.28 -1.92
C ARG A 189 59.47 -19.04 -3.22
N LYS A 190 58.48 -18.63 -4.01
CA LYS A 190 58.44 -18.89 -5.44
C LYS A 190 58.56 -17.57 -6.18
N GLU A 191 59.75 -17.38 -6.74
CA GLU A 191 60.03 -16.43 -7.79
C GLU A 191 59.19 -16.78 -9.02
N PHE A 192 58.56 -15.76 -9.62
CA PHE A 192 58.04 -15.82 -10.98
C PHE A 192 59.07 -15.13 -11.86
N ILE A 193 59.69 -15.88 -12.78
CA ILE A 193 60.37 -15.32 -13.94
C ILE A 193 59.90 -16.06 -15.20
N PHE A 194 59.61 -15.24 -16.22
CA PHE A 194 59.25 -15.48 -17.62
C PHE A 194 57.78 -15.75 -17.93
#